data_AF-A0A2G2A236-F1
#
_entry.id   AF-A0A2G2A236-F1
#
_cell.length_a   1.000
_cell.length_b   1.000
_cell.length_c   1.000
_cell.angle_alpha   90.00
_cell.angle_beta   90.00
_cell.angle_gamma   90.00
#
_symmetry.space_group_name_H-M   'P 1'
#
loop_
_entity.id
_entity.type
_entity.pdbx_description
1 polymer ?
#
loop_
_entity_poly.entity_id
_entity_poly.type
_entity_poly.pdbx_seq_one_letter_code
_entity_poly.pdbx_strand_id
1 'polypeptide(L)'
;MGAALDAILLESYDLNISAIVEENPGWSQRMVNDYFSKQSNINSLAKITDVDGEQIIINRDNIAVLQGEIIALTIIVTKNTADIIIVQDNLDTHEASDSAHGVAGDNVGTLDYCSSLIGGVVLLAANVADAAVMTTEITTSDISTAPATYSAIYTATQTFLLNECKAKINTLITDIESIKTQLNEVISTSKTAKQRAL
;
A
#
# COMPACT_ATOMS: atom_id res chain seq x y z
N MET A 1 -27.63 -43.06 -0.79
CA MET A 1 -28.09 -44.41 -1.15
C MET A 1 -26.90 -45.18 -1.72
N GLY A 2 -26.05 -45.74 -0.86
CA GLY A 2 -24.98 -46.64 -1.26
C GLY A 2 -25.33 -48.01 -0.69
N ALA A 3 -25.53 -49.00 -1.57
CA ALA A 3 -25.80 -50.36 -1.15
C ALA A 3 -24.65 -50.83 -0.25
N ALA A 4 -24.99 -51.30 0.95
CA ALA A 4 -24.06 -52.08 1.76
C ALA A 4 -23.66 -53.28 0.90
N LEU A 5 -22.41 -53.31 0.44
CA LEU A 5 -21.78 -54.56 0.07
C LEU A 5 -21.75 -55.35 1.37
N ASP A 6 -22.66 -56.32 1.51
CA ASP A 6 -22.55 -57.32 2.55
C ASP A 6 -21.17 -57.95 2.42
N ALA A 7 -20.28 -57.65 3.37
CA ALA A 7 -19.01 -58.31 3.49
C ALA A 7 -19.32 -59.81 3.58
N ILE A 8 -18.85 -60.57 2.59
CA ILE A 8 -18.78 -62.02 2.71
C ILE A 8 -17.73 -62.26 3.80
N LEU A 9 -18.17 -62.29 5.06
CA LEU A 9 -17.39 -62.82 6.17
C LEU A 9 -17.19 -64.30 5.84
N LEU A 10 -16.10 -64.62 5.15
CA LEU A 10 -15.56 -65.97 5.11
C LEU A 10 -15.10 -66.24 6.54
N GLU A 11 -16.00 -66.76 7.37
CA GLU A 11 -15.63 -67.45 8.60
C GLU A 11 -14.50 -68.41 8.24
N SER A 12 -13.40 -68.35 8.98
CA SER A 12 -12.26 -69.23 8.77
C SER A 12 -12.73 -70.66 8.93
N TYR A 13 -13.02 -71.32 7.81
CA TYR A 13 -13.21 -72.76 7.78
C TYR A 13 -11.86 -73.37 8.16
N ASP A 14 -11.70 -73.69 9.44
CA ASP A 14 -10.58 -74.48 9.92
C ASP A 14 -10.61 -75.81 9.17
N LEU A 15 -9.59 -75.98 8.34
CA LEU A 15 -9.47 -77.07 7.37
C LEU A 15 -9.24 -78.39 8.12
N ASN A 16 -10.30 -79.14 8.37
CA ASN A 16 -10.21 -80.43 9.04
C ASN A 16 -9.78 -81.53 8.06
N ILE A 17 -8.49 -81.88 8.10
CA ILE A 17 -7.87 -82.93 7.29
C ILE A 17 -8.60 -84.27 7.43
N SER A 18 -9.01 -84.62 8.66
CA SER A 18 -9.67 -85.89 8.94
C SER A 18 -11.04 -85.97 8.26
N ALA A 19 -11.82 -84.89 8.27
CA ALA A 19 -13.14 -84.85 7.64
C ALA A 19 -13.07 -85.04 6.12
N ILE A 20 -12.09 -84.43 5.45
CA ILE A 20 -11.94 -84.53 3.99
C ILE A 20 -11.49 -85.93 3.56
N VAL A 21 -10.60 -86.55 4.34
CA VAL A 21 -10.12 -87.92 4.10
C VAL A 21 -11.25 -88.93 4.32
N GLU A 22 -12.10 -88.71 5.33
CA GLU A 22 -13.29 -89.53 5.59
C GLU A 22 -14.35 -89.41 4.48
N GLU A 23 -14.59 -88.20 3.98
CA GLU A 23 -15.54 -87.95 2.88
C GLU A 23 -15.01 -88.43 1.51
N ASN A 24 -13.69 -88.56 1.36
CA ASN A 24 -13.03 -88.93 0.10
C ASN A 24 -12.02 -90.06 0.29
N PRO A 25 -12.43 -91.27 0.69
CA PRO A 25 -11.53 -92.36 1.07
C PRO A 25 -10.66 -92.90 -0.09
N GLY A 26 -10.98 -92.54 -1.34
CA GLY A 26 -10.21 -92.91 -2.54
C GLY A 26 -9.15 -91.88 -2.96
N TRP A 27 -9.04 -90.74 -2.28
CA TRP A 27 -8.06 -89.72 -2.63
C TRP A 27 -6.65 -90.12 -2.18
N SER A 28 -5.67 -89.93 -3.06
CA SER A 28 -4.26 -90.04 -2.66
C SER A 28 -3.85 -88.86 -1.77
N GLN A 29 -2.83 -89.04 -0.92
CA GLN A 29 -2.26 -87.95 -0.11
C GLN A 29 -1.89 -86.71 -0.94
N ARG A 30 -1.48 -86.92 -2.19
CA ARG A 30 -1.18 -85.82 -3.12
C ARG A 30 -2.41 -84.98 -3.44
N MET A 31 -3.57 -85.61 -3.65
CA MET A 31 -4.84 -84.92 -3.94
C MET A 31 -5.35 -84.17 -2.72
N VAL A 32 -5.23 -84.77 -1.53
CA VAL A 32 -5.56 -84.12 -0.25
C VAL A 32 -4.70 -82.87 -0.04
N ASN A 33 -3.39 -82.96 -0.25
CA ASN A 33 -2.48 -81.81 -0.12
C ASN A 33 -2.76 -80.70 -1.16
N ASP A 34 -3.07 -81.08 -2.41
CA ASP A 34 -3.44 -80.14 -3.47
C ASP A 34 -4.73 -79.37 -3.11
N TYR A 35 -5.73 -80.07 -2.56
CA TYR A 35 -6.95 -79.45 -2.07
C TYR A 35 -6.67 -78.39 -0.98
N PHE A 36 -5.89 -78.74 0.05
CA PHE A 36 -5.57 -77.81 1.13
C PHE A 36 -4.74 -76.61 0.65
N SER A 37 -3.80 -76.83 -0.28
CA SER A 37 -3.03 -75.74 -0.86
C SER A 37 -3.92 -74.77 -1.65
N LYS A 38 -4.84 -75.29 -2.48
CA LYS A 38 -5.81 -74.47 -3.21
C LYS A 38 -6.72 -73.70 -2.27
N GLN A 39 -7.25 -74.34 -1.24
CA GLN A 39 -8.12 -73.68 -0.27
C GLN A 39 -7.39 -72.58 0.52
N SER A 40 -6.15 -72.83 0.93
CA SER A 40 -5.30 -71.82 1.57
C SER A 40 -5.09 -70.60 0.67
N ASN A 41 -4.75 -70.83 -0.62
CA ASN A 41 -4.58 -69.76 -1.59
C ASN A 41 -5.87 -68.96 -1.80
N ILE A 42 -7.03 -69.63 -1.88
CA ILE A 42 -8.34 -68.97 -1.99
C ILE A 42 -8.61 -68.08 -0.78
N ASN A 43 -8.36 -68.59 0.44
CA ASN A 43 -8.54 -67.82 1.67
C ASN A 43 -7.58 -66.60 1.73
N SER A 44 -6.33 -66.75 1.29
CA SER A 44 -5.39 -65.62 1.19
C SER A 44 -5.85 -64.57 0.17
N LEU A 45 -6.35 -64.99 -0.99
CA LEU A 45 -6.89 -64.09 -2.00
C LEU A 45 -8.14 -63.35 -1.51
N ALA A 46 -9.02 -64.02 -0.78
CA ALA A 46 -10.19 -63.39 -0.18
C ALA A 46 -9.78 -62.27 0.79
N LYS A 47 -8.84 -62.54 1.71
CA LYS A 47 -8.33 -61.52 2.64
C LYS A 47 -7.71 -60.31 1.94
N ILE A 48 -6.93 -60.53 0.89
CA ILE A 48 -6.33 -59.44 0.10
C ILE A 48 -7.44 -58.64 -0.59
N THR A 49 -8.44 -59.32 -1.15
CA THR A 49 -9.57 -58.68 -1.81
C THR A 49 -10.36 -57.78 -0.86
N ASP A 50 -10.57 -58.23 0.38
CA ASP A 50 -11.25 -57.42 1.41
C ASP A 50 -10.45 -56.16 1.76
N VAL A 51 -9.14 -56.31 1.98
CA VAL A 51 -8.23 -55.18 2.28
C VAL A 51 -8.17 -54.18 1.12
N ASP A 52 -8.06 -54.67 -0.11
CA ASP A 52 -8.06 -53.81 -1.31
C ASP A 52 -9.40 -53.08 -1.46
N GLY A 53 -10.52 -53.75 -1.12
CA GLY A 53 -11.85 -53.15 -1.10
C GLY A 53 -11.96 -51.98 -0.11
N GLU A 54 -11.47 -52.14 1.11
CA GLU A 54 -11.40 -51.07 2.11
C GLU A 54 -10.52 -49.92 1.64
N GLN A 55 -9.36 -50.22 1.06
CA GLN A 55 -8.43 -49.20 0.56
C GLN A 55 -9.02 -48.41 -0.63
N ILE A 56 -9.80 -49.06 -1.49
CA ILE A 56 -10.53 -48.40 -2.58
C ILE A 56 -11.56 -47.42 -2.03
N ILE A 57 -12.30 -47.80 -0.98
CA ILE A 57 -13.27 -46.93 -0.32
C ILE A 57 -12.57 -45.70 0.28
N ILE A 58 -11.48 -45.90 1.00
CA ILE A 58 -10.67 -44.80 1.58
C ILE A 58 -10.16 -43.85 0.48
N ASN A 59 -9.61 -44.41 -0.61
CA ASN A 59 -9.08 -43.60 -1.71
C ASN A 59 -10.19 -42.81 -2.41
N ARG A 60 -11.36 -43.41 -2.61
CA ARG A 60 -12.54 -42.73 -3.17
C ARG A 60 -12.96 -41.54 -2.32
N ASP A 61 -13.03 -41.73 -1.00
CA ASP A 61 -13.46 -40.67 -0.08
C ASP A 61 -12.41 -39.54 -0.02
N ASN A 62 -11.12 -39.86 -0.01
CA ASN A 62 -10.02 -38.88 -0.13
C ASN A 62 -10.09 -38.08 -1.43
N ILE A 63 -10.40 -38.72 -2.57
CA ILE A 63 -10.59 -38.04 -3.86
C ILE A 63 -11.75 -37.05 -3.79
N ALA A 64 -12.87 -37.42 -3.16
CA ALA A 64 -14.01 -36.53 -3.01
C ALA A 64 -13.67 -35.28 -2.18
N VAL A 65 -12.89 -35.43 -1.11
CA VAL A 65 -12.40 -34.31 -0.29
C VAL A 65 -11.49 -33.38 -1.12
N LEU A 66 -10.50 -33.94 -1.82
CA LEU A 66 -9.57 -33.17 -2.66
C LEU A 66 -10.30 -32.41 -3.78
N GLN A 67 -11.33 -33.00 -4.38
CA GLN A 67 -12.17 -32.30 -5.36
C GLN A 67 -12.85 -31.08 -4.78
N GLY A 68 -13.35 -31.16 -3.54
CA GLY A 68 -13.93 -30.02 -2.82
C GLY A 68 -12.93 -28.90 -2.57
N GLU A 69 -11.72 -29.23 -2.13
CA GLU A 69 -10.64 -28.26 -1.89
C GLU A 69 -10.20 -27.56 -3.18
N ILE A 70 -10.09 -28.30 -4.29
CA ILE A 70 -9.75 -27.74 -5.61
C ILE A 70 -10.81 -26.73 -6.07
N ILE A 71 -12.10 -27.02 -5.87
CA ILE A 71 -13.18 -26.10 -6.20
C ILE A 71 -13.07 -24.82 -5.36
N ALA A 72 -12.83 -24.94 -4.05
CA ALA A 72 -12.67 -23.79 -3.16
C ALA A 72 -11.47 -22.91 -3.56
N LEU A 73 -10.32 -23.51 -3.88
CA LEU A 73 -9.14 -22.79 -4.34
C LEU A 73 -9.39 -22.08 -5.69
N THR A 74 -10.12 -22.71 -6.60
CA THR A 74 -10.49 -22.11 -7.89
C THR A 74 -11.31 -20.84 -7.70
N ILE A 75 -12.24 -20.83 -6.74
CA ILE A 75 -13.04 -19.65 -6.39
C ILE A 75 -12.15 -18.53 -5.84
N ILE A 76 -11.23 -18.84 -4.92
CA ILE A 76 -10.32 -17.86 -4.33
C ILE A 76 -9.41 -17.22 -5.40
N VAL A 77 -8.81 -18.04 -6.27
CA VAL A 77 -7.94 -17.54 -7.35
C VAL A 77 -8.71 -16.63 -8.31
N THR A 78 -9.96 -16.99 -8.64
CA THR A 78 -10.83 -16.17 -9.50
C THR A 78 -11.11 -14.82 -8.85
N LYS A 79 -11.44 -14.80 -7.56
CA LYS A 79 -11.66 -13.55 -6.81
C LYS A 79 -10.40 -12.68 -6.78
N ASN A 80 -9.25 -13.25 -6.40
CA ASN A 80 -7.99 -12.50 -6.34
C ASN A 80 -7.62 -11.91 -7.70
N THR A 81 -7.90 -12.63 -8.80
CA THR A 81 -7.68 -12.12 -10.16
C THR A 81 -8.53 -10.87 -10.42
N ALA A 82 -9.81 -10.89 -10.04
CA ALA A 82 -10.69 -9.72 -10.17
C ALA A 82 -10.24 -8.55 -9.27
N ASP A 83 -9.85 -8.83 -8.03
CA ASP A 83 -9.37 -7.80 -7.09
C ASP A 83 -8.09 -7.12 -7.61
N ILE A 84 -7.16 -7.88 -8.21
CA ILE A 84 -5.94 -7.32 -8.83
C ILE A 84 -6.30 -6.38 -9.99
N ILE A 85 -7.26 -6.75 -10.83
CA ILE A 85 -7.72 -5.89 -11.94
C ILE A 85 -8.26 -4.56 -11.39
N ILE A 86 -9.09 -4.61 -10.34
CA ILE A 86 -9.64 -3.41 -9.70
C ILE A 86 -8.52 -2.51 -9.13
N VAL A 87 -7.53 -3.11 -8.48
CA VAL A 87 -6.38 -2.36 -7.94
C VAL A 87 -5.58 -1.71 -9.07
N GLN A 88 -5.38 -2.40 -10.19
CA GLN A 88 -4.69 -1.84 -11.35
C GLN A 88 -5.48 -0.66 -11.94
N ASP A 89 -6.79 -0.82 -12.16
CA ASP A 89 -7.64 0.26 -12.68
C ASP A 89 -7.64 1.50 -11.76
N ASN A 90 -7.66 1.27 -10.44
CA ASN A 90 -7.57 2.33 -9.45
C ASN A 90 -6.20 3.03 -9.49
N LEU A 91 -5.11 2.28 -9.65
CA LEU A 91 -3.77 2.85 -9.77
C LEU A 91 -3.63 3.68 -11.04
N ASP A 92 -4.06 3.15 -12.18
CA ASP A 92 -4.02 3.85 -13.47
C ASP A 92 -4.85 5.15 -13.41
N THR A 93 -6.02 5.10 -12.75
CA THR A 93 -6.86 6.28 -12.51
C THR A 93 -6.16 7.29 -11.58
N HIS A 94 -5.49 6.81 -10.52
CA HIS A 94 -4.75 7.65 -9.59
C HIS A 94 -3.57 8.34 -10.28
N GLU A 95 -2.76 7.61 -11.04
CA GLU A 95 -1.64 8.18 -11.81
C GLU A 95 -2.11 9.20 -12.85
N ALA A 96 -3.22 8.92 -13.54
CA ALA A 96 -3.83 9.88 -14.46
C ALA A 96 -4.33 11.13 -13.73
N SER A 97 -4.87 11.00 -12.52
CA SER A 97 -5.29 12.12 -11.68
C SER A 97 -4.11 12.96 -11.19
N ASP A 98 -3.03 12.33 -10.75
CA ASP A 98 -1.80 13.02 -10.32
C ASP A 98 -1.14 13.78 -11.48
N SER A 99 -1.19 13.22 -12.69
CA SER A 99 -0.76 13.93 -13.90
C SER A 99 -1.70 15.09 -14.28
N ALA A 100 -2.99 15.00 -13.95
CA ALA A 100 -3.98 16.06 -14.19
C ALA A 100 -3.88 17.24 -13.20
N HIS A 101 -3.10 17.13 -12.11
CA HIS A 101 -2.89 18.23 -11.17
C HIS A 101 -1.94 19.33 -11.68
N GLY A 102 -1.50 19.27 -12.94
CA GLY A 102 -0.89 20.41 -13.66
C GLY A 102 0.45 20.92 -13.09
N VAL A 103 1.05 20.19 -12.16
CA VAL A 103 2.34 20.56 -11.55
C VAL A 103 3.50 20.03 -12.40
N ALA A 104 4.02 20.89 -13.26
CA ALA A 104 5.38 20.73 -13.79
C ALA A 104 6.39 21.06 -12.66
N GLY A 105 6.91 20.03 -11.97
CA GLY A 105 7.93 20.12 -10.91
C GLY A 105 7.74 19.09 -9.78
N ASP A 106 8.73 18.92 -8.90
CA ASP A 106 8.62 18.07 -7.69
C ASP A 106 7.49 18.59 -6.78
N ASN A 107 6.53 17.72 -6.48
CA ASN A 107 5.39 18.04 -5.62
C ASN A 107 5.83 18.08 -4.15
N VAL A 108 6.26 19.25 -3.67
CA VAL A 108 6.58 19.48 -2.25
C VAL A 108 5.35 20.01 -1.49
N GLY A 109 4.40 19.10 -1.19
CA GLY A 109 3.18 19.33 -0.40
C GLY A 109 1.96 19.71 -1.26
N THR A 110 0.79 19.08 -1.15
CA THR A 110 0.01 18.89 0.08
C THR A 110 -0.97 17.70 -0.01
N LEU A 111 -0.60 16.56 0.57
CA LEU A 111 -1.58 15.68 1.22
C LEU A 111 -1.94 16.34 2.56
N ASP A 112 -3.07 17.06 2.68
CA ASP A 112 -3.94 16.97 3.88
C ASP A 112 -5.24 17.82 3.88
N TYR A 113 -5.74 18.41 2.77
CA TYR A 113 -7.05 19.12 2.80
C TYR A 113 -7.93 18.98 1.56
N CYS A 114 -7.73 17.95 0.73
CA CYS A 114 -8.53 17.76 -0.48
C CYS A 114 -9.50 16.58 -0.30
N SER A 115 -10.80 16.87 -0.24
CA SER A 115 -11.84 15.87 -0.48
C SER A 115 -12.22 15.90 -1.96
N SER A 116 -12.80 14.81 -2.49
CA SER A 116 -13.21 14.69 -3.90
C SER A 116 -14.18 15.79 -4.39
N LEU A 117 -14.81 16.54 -3.48
CA LEU A 117 -15.69 17.67 -3.79
C LEU A 117 -14.92 19.00 -4.01
N ILE A 118 -13.73 19.13 -3.43
CA ILE A 118 -12.89 20.33 -3.49
C ILE A 118 -11.58 19.90 -4.18
N GLY A 119 -11.65 19.78 -5.51
CA GLY A 119 -10.44 19.63 -6.32
C GLY A 119 -9.45 20.71 -5.92
N GLY A 120 -8.24 20.28 -5.54
CA GLY A 120 -7.18 21.10 -4.95
C GLY A 120 -6.70 22.22 -5.86
N VAL A 121 -7.49 23.27 -5.97
CA VAL A 121 -7.08 24.57 -6.50
C VAL A 121 -7.15 25.52 -5.31
N VAL A 122 -6.02 25.68 -4.62
CA VAL A 122 -5.85 26.87 -3.77
C VAL A 122 -6.00 28.05 -4.70
N LEU A 123 -6.97 28.91 -4.44
CA LEU A 123 -7.19 30.11 -5.23
C LEU A 123 -5.86 30.89 -5.22
N LEU A 124 -5.22 31.02 -6.38
CA LEU A 124 -3.94 31.71 -6.48
C LEU A 124 -4.11 33.11 -5.89
N ALA A 125 -3.16 33.52 -5.04
CA ALA A 125 -3.13 34.90 -4.61
C ALA A 125 -3.07 35.81 -5.86
N ALA A 126 -3.77 36.93 -5.83
CA ALA A 126 -3.77 37.88 -6.95
C ALA A 126 -2.34 38.31 -7.29
N ASN A 127 -2.06 38.61 -8.56
CA ASN A 127 -0.77 39.17 -8.94
C ASN A 127 -0.59 40.53 -8.23
N VAL A 128 0.57 40.72 -7.60
CA VAL A 128 0.94 41.95 -6.92
C VAL A 128 2.24 42.41 -7.58
N ALA A 129 2.25 43.66 -8.03
CA ALA A 129 3.44 44.28 -8.59
C ALA A 129 4.52 44.45 -7.52
N ASP A 130 5.77 44.47 -7.95
CA ASP A 130 6.91 44.69 -7.07
C ASP A 130 6.80 46.05 -6.36
N ALA A 131 7.22 46.09 -5.11
CA ALA A 131 7.29 47.33 -4.36
C ALA A 131 8.31 48.28 -5.02
N ALA A 132 7.89 49.53 -5.24
CA ALA A 132 8.66 50.56 -5.94
C ALA A 132 9.85 51.06 -5.10
N VAL A 133 10.88 51.56 -5.79
CA VAL A 133 12.10 52.09 -5.17
C VAL A 133 11.85 53.43 -4.47
N MET A 134 12.35 53.58 -3.25
CA MET A 134 12.46 54.86 -2.56
C MET A 134 13.88 55.40 -2.77
N THR A 135 14.08 56.22 -3.81
CA THR A 135 15.42 56.63 -4.27
C THR A 135 16.00 57.86 -3.58
N THR A 136 15.29 58.47 -2.62
CA THR A 136 15.60 59.84 -2.22
C THR A 136 16.05 59.92 -0.76
N GLU A 137 17.36 59.92 -0.55
CA GLU A 137 18.00 60.31 0.71
C GLU A 137 18.04 61.84 0.87
N ILE A 138 18.11 62.32 2.13
CA ILE A 138 18.38 63.72 2.42
C ILE A 138 19.89 63.96 2.35
N THR A 139 20.33 64.54 1.23
CA THR A 139 21.74 64.81 0.93
C THR A 139 22.21 66.23 1.29
N THR A 140 21.31 67.09 1.78
CA THR A 140 21.65 68.45 2.22
C THR A 140 22.72 68.40 3.29
N SER A 141 23.73 69.28 3.26
CA SER A 141 24.77 69.32 4.30
C SER A 141 24.18 69.58 5.68
N ASP A 142 24.84 69.07 6.72
CA ASP A 142 24.47 69.35 8.10
C ASP A 142 24.57 70.87 8.37
N ILE A 143 23.67 71.36 9.22
CA ILE A 143 23.70 72.75 9.64
C ILE A 143 24.90 72.91 10.57
N SER A 144 25.77 73.87 10.27
CA SER A 144 26.94 74.20 11.10
C SER A 144 26.53 74.87 12.41
N THR A 145 27.40 74.82 13.41
CA THR A 145 27.19 75.51 14.70
C THR A 145 26.88 77.00 14.51
N ALA A 146 25.90 77.50 15.28
CA ALA A 146 25.48 78.89 15.22
C ALA A 146 26.58 79.86 15.69
N PRO A 147 26.73 81.06 15.08
CA PRO A 147 27.69 82.08 15.52
C PRO A 147 27.43 82.55 16.96
N ALA A 148 28.50 82.89 17.68
CA ALA A 148 28.47 83.26 19.11
C ALA A 148 27.63 84.52 19.45
N THR A 149 27.20 85.29 18.46
CA THR A 149 26.39 86.51 18.61
C THR A 149 24.90 86.24 18.83
N TYR A 150 24.42 85.03 18.61
CA TYR A 150 23.04 84.61 18.90
C TYR A 150 22.94 83.99 20.30
N SER A 151 21.72 83.78 20.83
CA SER A 151 21.51 82.95 22.02
C SER A 151 22.04 81.54 21.75
N ALA A 152 23.33 81.34 22.07
CA ALA A 152 24.14 80.26 21.53
C ALA A 152 23.64 78.88 21.96
N ILE A 153 22.94 78.79 23.09
CA ILE A 153 22.42 77.54 23.62
C ILE A 153 21.19 77.08 22.81
N TYR A 154 20.21 77.96 22.62
CA TYR A 154 18.96 77.59 21.94
C TYR A 154 19.18 77.24 20.47
N THR A 155 20.00 78.03 19.78
CA THR A 155 20.36 77.82 18.36
C THR A 155 21.24 76.58 18.16
N ALA A 156 22.14 76.27 19.09
CA ALA A 156 22.91 75.03 19.06
C ALA A 156 22.03 73.79 19.27
N THR A 157 21.08 73.82 20.21
CA THR A 157 20.16 72.70 20.44
C THR A 157 19.27 72.45 19.22
N GLN A 158 18.74 73.49 18.58
CA GLN A 158 17.96 73.32 17.36
C GLN A 158 18.80 72.71 16.22
N THR A 159 20.01 73.20 16.03
CA THR A 159 20.96 72.68 15.01
C THR A 159 21.24 71.19 15.23
N PHE A 160 21.51 70.80 16.48
CA PHE A 160 21.74 69.41 16.86
C PHE A 160 20.53 68.53 16.56
N LEU A 161 19.33 68.93 17.01
CA LEU A 161 18.11 68.17 16.78
C LEU A 161 17.78 68.03 15.28
N LEU A 162 18.01 69.07 14.48
CA LEU A 162 17.78 69.02 13.04
C LEU A 162 18.72 68.04 12.34
N ASN A 163 20.02 68.05 12.68
CA ASN A 163 20.99 67.10 12.14
C ASN A 163 20.68 65.65 12.60
N GLU A 164 20.26 65.46 13.84
CA GLU A 164 19.84 64.14 14.36
C GLU A 164 18.57 63.64 13.66
N CYS A 165 17.57 64.50 13.46
CA CYS A 165 16.36 64.17 12.70
C CYS A 165 16.70 63.76 11.26
N LYS A 166 17.58 64.51 10.58
CA LYS A 166 18.07 64.16 9.25
C LYS A 166 18.71 62.78 9.24
N ALA A 167 19.62 62.51 10.18
CA ALA A 167 20.28 61.20 10.28
C ALA A 167 19.27 60.06 10.47
N LYS A 168 18.31 60.22 11.38
CA LYS A 168 17.25 59.22 11.62
C LYS A 168 16.33 59.01 10.41
N ILE A 169 16.03 60.07 9.65
CA ILE A 169 15.25 59.95 8.41
C ILE A 169 16.02 59.12 7.38
N ASN A 170 17.33 59.34 7.23
CA ASN A 170 18.15 58.54 6.31
C ASN A 170 18.29 57.07 6.77
N THR A 171 18.33 56.80 8.08
CA THR A 171 18.23 55.41 8.59
C THR A 171 16.88 54.78 8.22
N LEU A 172 15.77 55.49 8.42
CA LEU A 172 14.44 54.98 8.07
C LEU A 172 14.32 54.67 6.57
N ILE A 173 14.91 55.50 5.70
CA ILE A 173 14.96 55.25 4.26
C ILE A 173 15.70 53.94 3.97
N THR A 174 16.83 53.71 4.64
CA THR A 174 17.60 52.45 4.50
C THR A 174 16.78 51.23 4.94
N ASP A 175 16.06 51.32 6.07
CA ASP A 175 15.23 50.23 6.58
C ASP A 175 14.07 49.91 5.63
N ILE A 176 13.41 50.92 5.06
CA ILE A 176 12.34 50.76 4.07
C ILE A 176 12.86 50.05 2.80
N GLU A 177 14.05 50.41 2.34
CA GLU A 177 14.69 49.77 1.18
C GLU A 177 15.04 48.28 1.43
N SER A 178 15.41 47.94 2.67
CA SER A 178 15.61 46.55 3.10
C SER A 178 14.29 45.76 3.10
N ILE A 179 13.22 46.33 3.68
CA ILE A 179 11.88 45.71 3.70
C ILE A 179 11.36 45.48 2.27
N LYS A 180 11.54 46.44 1.37
CA LYS A 180 11.18 46.31 -0.05
C LYS A 180 11.86 45.10 -0.68
N THR A 181 13.17 44.93 -0.43
CA THR A 181 13.94 43.81 -0.96
C THR A 181 13.36 42.47 -0.48
N GLN A 182 13.09 42.34 0.82
CA GLN A 182 12.49 41.14 1.40
C GLN A 182 11.07 40.89 0.85
N LEU A 183 10.26 41.94 0.68
CA LEU A 183 8.91 41.80 0.14
C LEU A 183 8.93 41.30 -1.32
N ASN A 184 9.81 41.85 -2.14
CA ASN A 184 9.96 41.42 -3.54
C ASN A 184 10.53 39.98 -3.62
N GLU A 185 11.40 39.57 -2.70
CA GLU A 185 11.86 38.18 -2.58
C GLU A 185 10.72 37.22 -2.23
N VAL A 186 9.85 37.59 -1.29
CA VAL A 186 8.65 36.81 -0.95
C VAL A 186 7.70 36.71 -2.15
N ILE A 187 7.44 37.82 -2.85
CA ILE A 187 6.59 37.82 -4.06
C ILE A 187 7.18 36.89 -5.13
N SER A 188 8.49 36.99 -5.40
CA SER A 188 9.18 36.16 -6.38
C SER A 188 9.16 34.67 -6.00
N THR A 189 9.42 34.36 -4.73
CA THR A 189 9.39 32.99 -4.22
C THR A 189 7.98 32.42 -4.30
N SER A 190 6.95 33.18 -3.95
CA SER A 190 5.55 32.76 -4.09
C SER A 190 5.12 32.55 -5.54
N LYS A 191 5.61 33.37 -6.49
CA LYS A 191 5.40 33.16 -7.93
C LYS A 191 6.09 31.89 -8.42
N THR A 192 7.34 31.67 -8.02
CA THR A 192 8.12 30.47 -8.36
C THR A 192 7.48 29.21 -7.80
N ALA A 193 6.97 29.26 -6.56
CA ALA A 193 6.24 28.18 -5.91
C ALA A 193 4.79 28.00 -6.44
N LYS A 194 4.36 28.78 -7.44
CA LYS A 194 3.00 28.74 -8.02
C LYS A 194 1.88 28.95 -7.01
N GLN A 195 2.13 29.72 -5.95
CA GLN A 195 1.13 30.09 -4.95
C GLN A 195 0.42 31.41 -5.28
N ARG A 196 0.93 32.14 -6.27
CA ARG A 196 0.42 33.43 -6.75
C ARG A 196 0.34 33.44 -8.27
N ALA A 197 -0.63 34.16 -8.83
CA ALA A 197 -0.73 34.37 -10.27
C ALA A 197 0.53 35.09 -10.80
N LEU A 198 1.00 34.67 -11.98
CA LEU A 198 2.18 35.23 -12.65
C LEU A 198 1.95 36.67 -13.12
#